data_AF-A0AA41UN00-F1
#
_entry.id   AF-A0AA41UN00-F1
#
_cell.length_a   1.000
_cell.length_b   1.000
_cell.length_c   1.000
_cell.angle_alpha   90.00
_cell.angle_beta   90.00
_cell.angle_gamma   90.00
#
_symmetry.space_group_name_H-M   'P 1'
#
loop_
_entity.id
_entity.type
_entity.pdbx_description
1 polymer ?
#
loop_
_entity_poly.entity_id
_entity_poly.type
_entity_poly.pdbx_seq_one_letter_code
_entity_poly.pdbx_strand_id
1 'polypeptide(L)'
;MSHEGTVQVPADEVVNWVGGAHTPEAAMNLMAQGGIPVTGITQGGQITHIRFEHVWARAWVDYFPGRGMTHQSGDSWIPMDASFKLKFDSCPKNERPKSA
;
A
#
# COMPACT_ATOMS: atom_id res chain seq x y z
N MET A 1 9.35 -4.09 17.81
CA MET A 1 8.12 -4.90 17.87
C MET A 1 7.39 -4.77 16.55
N SER A 2 7.26 -5.87 15.83
CA SER A 2 6.40 -6.00 14.66
C SER A 2 4.95 -5.99 15.12
N HIS A 3 4.07 -5.28 14.43
CA HIS A 3 2.62 -5.33 14.64
C HIS A 3 2.03 -6.14 13.49
N GLU A 4 1.04 -6.97 13.79
CA GLU A 4 0.33 -7.80 12.83
C GLU A 4 -1.17 -7.58 12.96
N GLY A 5 -1.90 -7.81 11.88
CA GLY A 5 -3.35 -7.84 11.91
C GLY A 5 -3.99 -7.89 10.53
N THR A 6 -5.31 -8.09 10.55
CA THR A 6 -6.13 -8.11 9.35
C THR A 6 -6.32 -6.70 8.81
N VAL A 7 -5.94 -6.47 7.55
CA VAL A 7 -6.20 -5.21 6.84
C VAL A 7 -7.23 -5.44 5.75
N GLN A 8 -8.00 -4.40 5.44
CA GLN A 8 -8.91 -4.37 4.29
C GLN A 8 -8.54 -3.15 3.45
N VAL A 9 -8.16 -3.40 2.21
CA VAL A 9 -7.61 -2.41 1.29
C VAL A 9 -8.48 -2.34 0.04
N PRO A 10 -8.73 -1.17 -0.56
CA PRO A 10 -9.39 -1.06 -1.86
C PRO A 10 -8.74 -1.95 -2.93
N ALA A 11 -9.55 -2.56 -3.78
CA ALA A 11 -9.07 -3.56 -4.73
C ALA A 11 -8.06 -2.99 -5.75
N ASP A 12 -8.24 -1.74 -6.16
CA ASP A 12 -7.36 -1.00 -7.07
C ASP A 12 -5.98 -0.72 -6.46
N GLU A 13 -5.92 -0.38 -5.18
CA GLU A 13 -4.66 -0.21 -4.45
C GLU A 13 -3.88 -1.53 -4.36
N VAL A 14 -4.57 -2.64 -4.07
CA VAL A 14 -3.92 -3.98 -4.02
C VAL A 14 -3.43 -4.40 -5.40
N VAL A 15 -4.21 -4.16 -6.45
CA VAL A 15 -3.81 -4.41 -7.84
C VAL A 15 -2.51 -3.68 -8.20
N ASN A 16 -2.40 -2.42 -7.80
CA ASN A 16 -1.18 -1.63 -7.99
C ASN A 16 -0.02 -2.22 -7.15
N TRP A 17 -0.29 -2.54 -5.90
CA TRP A 17 0.69 -3.03 -4.94
C TRP A 17 1.36 -4.33 -5.38
N VAL A 18 0.62 -5.28 -5.95
CA VAL A 18 1.19 -6.55 -6.47
C VAL A 18 1.97 -6.38 -7.80
N GLY A 19 2.19 -5.15 -8.25
CA GLY A 19 2.98 -4.84 -9.44
C GLY A 19 2.18 -4.32 -10.63
N GLY A 20 0.86 -4.14 -10.49
CA GLY A 20 -0.04 -3.70 -11.56
C GLY A 20 -0.73 -4.86 -12.28
N ALA A 21 -1.41 -5.73 -11.53
CA ALA A 21 -2.25 -6.77 -12.13
C ALA A 21 -3.38 -6.17 -12.99
N HIS A 22 -3.98 -6.95 -13.88
CA HIS A 22 -5.06 -6.44 -14.73
C HIS A 22 -6.44 -6.46 -14.05
N THR A 23 -6.65 -7.32 -13.04
CA THR A 23 -7.91 -7.43 -12.31
C THR A 23 -7.68 -7.73 -10.82
N PRO A 24 -8.66 -7.46 -9.93
CA PRO A 24 -8.60 -7.85 -8.52
C PRO A 24 -8.36 -9.35 -8.33
N GLU A 25 -9.00 -10.21 -9.13
CA GLU A 25 -8.84 -11.66 -9.05
C GLU A 25 -7.41 -12.09 -9.41
N ALA A 26 -6.82 -11.46 -10.44
CA ALA A 26 -5.42 -11.69 -10.79
C ALA A 26 -4.49 -11.28 -9.65
N ALA A 27 -4.77 -10.15 -8.97
CA ALA A 27 -3.99 -9.74 -7.80
C ALA A 27 -4.12 -10.74 -6.63
N MET A 28 -5.33 -11.18 -6.32
CA MET A 28 -5.58 -12.20 -5.29
C MET A 28 -4.87 -13.52 -5.63
N ASN A 29 -4.87 -13.94 -6.89
CA ASN A 29 -4.15 -15.15 -7.32
C ASN A 29 -2.64 -15.01 -7.13
N LEU A 30 -2.05 -13.84 -7.38
CA LEU A 30 -0.62 -13.61 -7.13
C LEU A 30 -0.31 -13.66 -5.63
N MET A 31 -1.14 -13.05 -4.79
CA MET A 31 -0.99 -13.11 -3.33
C MET A 31 -1.10 -14.55 -2.81
N ALA A 32 -2.06 -15.31 -3.32
CA ALA A 32 -2.25 -16.72 -2.95
C ALA A 32 -1.06 -17.59 -3.37
N GLN A 33 -0.47 -17.36 -4.55
CA GLN A 33 0.78 -18.02 -4.97
C GLN A 33 1.96 -17.67 -4.05
N GLY A 34 1.96 -16.47 -3.47
CA GLY A 34 2.89 -16.03 -2.44
C GLY A 34 2.61 -16.62 -1.05
N GLY A 35 1.60 -17.48 -0.90
CA GLY A 35 1.22 -18.09 0.37
C GLY A 35 0.46 -17.17 1.32
N ILE A 36 -0.04 -16.04 0.83
CA ILE A 36 -0.82 -15.09 1.62
C ILE A 36 -2.30 -15.53 1.58
N PRO A 37 -2.96 -15.80 2.70
CA PRO A 37 -4.41 -16.00 2.73
C PRO A 37 -5.13 -14.67 2.44
N VAL A 38 -5.98 -14.66 1.41
CA VAL A 38 -6.65 -13.46 0.91
C VAL A 38 -8.14 -13.72 0.67
N THR A 39 -8.98 -12.76 1.04
CA THR A 39 -10.44 -12.76 0.82
C THR A 39 -10.87 -11.52 0.04
N GLY A 40 -11.62 -11.69 -1.05
CA GLY A 40 -12.26 -10.59 -1.78
C GLY A 40 -13.60 -10.20 -1.14
N ILE A 41 -13.87 -8.91 -1.03
CA ILE A 41 -15.13 -8.36 -0.54
C ILE A 41 -15.93 -7.85 -1.73
N THR A 42 -17.09 -8.47 -1.97
CA THR A 42 -17.90 -8.20 -3.15
C THR A 42 -19.07 -7.28 -2.84
N GLN A 43 -19.27 -6.25 -3.67
CA GLN A 43 -20.45 -5.39 -3.66
C GLN A 43 -20.95 -5.22 -5.09
N GLY A 44 -22.26 -5.42 -5.34
CA GLY A 44 -22.82 -5.29 -6.69
C GLY A 44 -22.22 -6.28 -7.72
N GLY A 45 -21.70 -7.42 -7.27
CA GLY A 45 -21.06 -8.42 -8.14
C GLY A 45 -19.60 -8.12 -8.50
N GLN A 46 -19.00 -7.06 -7.95
CA GLN A 46 -17.59 -6.70 -8.17
C GLN A 46 -16.80 -6.74 -6.85
N ILE A 47 -15.54 -7.16 -6.91
CA ILE A 47 -14.64 -7.10 -5.77
C ILE A 47 -14.23 -5.65 -5.54
N THR A 48 -14.67 -5.04 -4.44
CA THR A 48 -14.37 -3.64 -4.12
C THR A 48 -13.19 -3.52 -3.16
N HIS A 49 -12.97 -4.52 -2.31
CA HIS A 49 -11.88 -4.55 -1.35
C HIS A 49 -11.27 -5.94 -1.26
N ILE A 50 -10.03 -6.01 -0.80
CA ILE A 50 -9.31 -7.24 -0.54
C ILE A 50 -8.85 -7.22 0.91
N ARG A 51 -9.13 -8.31 1.65
CA ARG A 51 -8.82 -8.48 3.06
C ARG A 51 -7.80 -9.60 3.25
N PHE A 52 -6.75 -9.35 4.02
CA PHE A 52 -5.66 -10.29 4.27
C PHE A 52 -4.91 -9.93 5.55
N GLU A 53 -4.11 -10.88 6.05
CA GLU A 53 -3.21 -10.64 7.19
C GLU A 53 -1.96 -9.90 6.73
N HIS A 54 -1.57 -8.89 7.51
CA HIS A 54 -0.42 -8.05 7.19
C HIS A 54 0.42 -7.74 8.42
N VAL A 55 1.72 -7.53 8.20
CA VAL A 55 2.66 -7.13 9.25
C VAL A 55 3.30 -5.78 8.93
N TRP A 56 3.41 -4.92 9.92
CA TRP A 56 4.04 -3.61 9.80
C TRP A 56 4.86 -3.26 11.04
N ALA A 57 5.74 -2.27 10.91
CA ALA A 57 6.50 -1.75 12.03
C ALA A 57 5.80 -0.53 12.64
N ARG A 58 6.09 -0.25 13.90
CA ARG A 58 5.82 1.08 14.49
C ARG A 58 7.12 1.65 15.02
N ALA A 59 7.34 2.94 14.80
CA ALA A 59 8.47 3.66 15.36
C ALA A 59 8.00 4.73 16.34
N TRP A 60 8.78 4.91 17.40
CA TRP A 60 8.65 6.04 18.32
C TRP A 60 9.45 7.20 17.73
N VAL A 61 8.75 8.21 17.21
CA VAL A 61 9.33 9.32 16.46
C VAL A 61 8.89 10.64 17.08
N ASP A 62 9.76 11.64 17.03
CA ASP A 62 9.46 13.04 17.33
C ASP A 62 8.62 13.62 16.17
N TYR A 63 7.30 13.46 16.25
CA TYR A 63 6.40 13.66 15.12
C TYR A 63 5.63 14.98 15.16
N PHE A 64 5.34 15.57 16.31
CA PHE A 64 4.66 16.87 16.35
C PHE A 64 5.58 17.99 16.83
N PRO A 65 5.54 19.17 16.18
CA PRO A 65 4.81 19.51 14.94
C PRO A 65 5.59 19.15 13.65
N GLY A 66 6.87 18.78 13.77
CA GLY A 66 7.82 18.69 12.66
C GLY A 66 7.75 17.42 11.81
N ARG A 67 6.87 16.46 12.14
CA ARG A 67 6.68 15.19 11.41
C ARG A 67 7.96 14.38 11.20
N GLY A 68 8.84 14.35 12.20
CA GLY A 68 10.11 13.64 12.13
C GLY A 68 11.25 14.39 11.42
N MET A 69 11.11 15.69 11.13
CA MET A 69 12.18 16.51 10.51
C MET A 69 13.45 16.60 11.37
N THR A 70 13.30 16.59 12.69
CA THR A 70 14.41 16.55 13.66
C THR A 70 14.06 15.51 14.70
N HIS A 71 15.05 14.77 15.20
CA HIS A 71 14.82 13.79 16.26
C HIS A 71 15.50 14.26 17.55
N GLN A 72 14.71 14.70 18.52
CA GLN A 72 15.20 15.00 19.88
C GLN A 72 14.75 13.91 20.86
N SER A 73 13.44 13.76 21.02
CA SER A 73 12.81 12.71 21.82
C SER A 73 11.50 12.34 21.15
N GLY A 74 11.24 11.05 20.96
CA GLY A 74 9.99 10.63 20.35
C GLY A 74 8.77 11.04 21.18
N ASP A 75 7.68 11.38 20.49
CA ASP A 75 6.41 11.79 21.09
C ASP A 75 5.22 10.92 20.63
N SER A 76 5.38 10.16 19.53
CA SER A 76 4.30 9.46 18.86
C SER A 76 4.74 8.11 18.29
N TRP A 77 3.86 7.11 18.40
CA TRP A 77 4.02 5.82 17.73
C TRP A 77 3.42 5.85 16.33
N ILE A 78 4.27 6.00 15.31
CA ILE A 78 3.87 6.10 13.91
C ILE A 78 3.93 4.71 13.25
N PRO A 79 2.84 4.23 12.61
CA PRO A 79 2.88 3.01 11.81
C PRO A 79 3.69 3.23 10.54
N MET A 80 4.52 2.24 10.19
CA MET A 80 5.39 2.25 9.03
C MET A 80 5.29 0.93 8.30
N ASP A 81 4.86 1.01 7.05
CA ASP A 81 4.76 -0.13 6.16
C ASP A 81 5.75 0.01 5.01
N ALA A 82 6.85 -0.74 5.08
CA ALA A 82 7.87 -0.73 4.05
C ALA A 82 7.39 -1.40 2.75
N SER A 83 6.44 -2.33 2.85
CA SER A 83 5.95 -3.12 1.73
C SER A 83 4.93 -2.37 0.88
N PHE A 84 4.17 -1.44 1.48
CA PHE A 84 3.20 -0.63 0.75
C PHE A 84 3.90 0.36 -0.19
N LYS A 85 3.69 0.19 -1.49
CA LYS A 85 4.25 1.00 -2.57
C LYS A 85 3.20 1.12 -3.67
N LEU A 86 2.62 2.31 -3.81
CA LEU A 86 1.73 2.62 -4.92
C LEU A 86 2.55 3.23 -6.05
N LYS A 87 2.42 2.69 -7.26
CA LYS A 87 2.88 3.39 -8.46
C LYS A 87 1.90 4.54 -8.69
N PHE A 88 2.41 5.76 -8.65
CA PHE A 88 1.77 6.88 -9.31
C PHE A 88 2.26 6.85 -10.75
N ASP A 89 1.36 6.90 -11.73
CA ASP A 89 1.75 6.99 -13.13
C ASP A 89 2.76 8.14 -13.28
N SER A 90 4.00 7.78 -13.58
CA SER A 90 5.02 8.76 -13.89
C SER A 90 4.54 9.57 -15.08
N CYS A 91 4.63 10.89 -14.97
CA CYS A 91 4.40 11.89 -16.01
C CYS A 91 4.59 11.33 -17.44
N PRO A 92 3.65 11.56 -18.38
CA PRO A 92 3.74 11.01 -19.73
C PRO A 92 5.08 11.39 -20.37
N LYS A 93 5.87 10.39 -20.79
CA LYS A 93 7.25 10.56 -21.27
C LYS A 93 7.38 11.26 -22.64
N ASN A 94 6.35 11.91 -23.17
CA ASN A 94 6.32 12.34 -24.58
C ASN A 94 5.80 13.76 -24.87
N GLU A 95 6.02 14.74 -23.99
CA GLU A 95 5.69 16.15 -24.29
C GLU A 95 6.87 17.08 -24.04
N ARG A 96 8.01 16.84 -24.71
CA ARG A 96 9.01 17.89 -24.90
C ARG A 96 8.54 18.79 -26.05
N PRO A 97 8.16 20.06 -25.83
CA PRO A 97 7.92 20.98 -26.94
C PRO A 97 9.23 21.13 -27.72
N LYS A 98 9.18 20.89 -29.04
CA LYS A 98 10.29 21.27 -29.91
C LYS A 98 10.34 22.81 -29.90
N SER A 99 11.46 23.37 -29.45
CA SER A 99 11.74 24.79 -29.60
C SER A 99 11.53 25.17 -31.06
N ALA A 100 10.65 26.14 -31.28
CA ALA A 100 10.69 26.98 -32.48
C ALA A 100 11.84 27.97 -32.39
#